data_AF-A0A059WWY3-F1
#
_entry.id   AF-A0A059WWY3-F1
#
_cell.length_a   1.000
_cell.length_b   1.000
_cell.length_c   1.000
_cell.angle_alpha   90.00
_cell.angle_beta   90.00
_cell.angle_gamma   90.00
#
_symmetry.space_group_name_H-M   'P 1'
#
loop_
_entity.id
_entity.type
_entity.pdbx_description
1 polymer ?
#
loop_
_entity_poly.entity_id
_entity_poly.type
_entity_poly.pdbx_seq_one_letter_code
_entity_poly.pdbx_strand_id
1 'polypeptide(L)'
;YRLLPSQKEALMYLNKLYAEKLIPEDFSILKQTQTLDMMKAGKGGVDAVPMDQAWESTAELRKQTPEAYVMPLVSLNGTTVTDPGSFGMFMIPKKVSEAKVKKIMEFMDFGASDEGSDLANYGFKDIHFTEQDGFKVPTEQAKTDNVSQQAMGQIFLKFDKYQKAFKAGIPKEDYDRHAKIIDERTKYAVLDPSIGVDSDAWIKYWPEYQKKIIDMKVKMIVGKETSESYDKFVEQLKSDANFNQIIQEMNESYKKKNG
;
A
#
# COMPACT_ATOMS: atom_id res chain seq x y z
N TYR A 1 0.05 -12.99 12.60
CA TYR A 1 -0.96 -12.93 11.51
C TYR A 1 -0.86 -14.05 10.47
N ARG A 2 0.33 -14.49 10.02
CA ARG A 2 0.44 -15.31 8.79
C ARG A 2 0.15 -16.82 8.91
N LEU A 3 -0.15 -17.35 10.10
CA LEU A 3 -0.36 -18.78 10.40
C LEU A 3 -1.56 -19.04 11.33
N LEU A 4 -2.50 -18.09 11.45
CA LEU A 4 -3.69 -18.26 12.28
C LEU A 4 -4.64 -19.33 11.69
N PRO A 5 -5.49 -20.00 12.49
CA PRO A 5 -6.47 -20.96 11.95
C PRO A 5 -7.33 -20.39 10.81
N SER A 6 -7.76 -19.12 10.93
CA SER A 6 -8.50 -18.40 9.88
C SER A 6 -7.74 -18.24 8.57
N GLN A 7 -6.40 -18.34 8.58
CA GLN A 7 -5.60 -18.32 7.36
C GLN A 7 -5.85 -19.55 6.50
N LYS A 8 -6.06 -20.72 7.12
CA LYS A 8 -6.32 -21.97 6.40
C LYS A 8 -7.66 -21.91 5.68
N GLU A 9 -8.70 -21.45 6.37
CA GLU A 9 -10.03 -21.23 5.82
C GLU A 9 -9.99 -20.24 4.64
N ALA A 10 -9.25 -19.14 4.79
CA ALA A 10 -9.05 -18.17 3.70
C ALA A 10 -8.34 -18.80 2.48
N LEU A 11 -7.33 -19.65 2.69
CA LEU A 11 -6.64 -20.34 1.60
C LEU A 11 -7.55 -21.34 0.88
N MET A 12 -8.39 -22.06 1.63
CA MET A 12 -9.40 -22.96 1.05
C MET A 12 -10.44 -22.19 0.23
N TYR A 13 -10.88 -21.03 0.72
CA TYR A 13 -11.78 -20.16 -0.03
C TYR A 13 -11.12 -19.63 -1.32
N LEU A 14 -9.87 -19.17 -1.25
CA LEU A 14 -9.12 -18.73 -2.43
C LEU A 14 -8.89 -19.88 -3.41
N ASN A 15 -8.66 -21.11 -2.93
CA ASN A 15 -8.59 -22.29 -3.79
C ASN A 15 -9.91 -22.54 -4.55
N LYS A 16 -11.06 -22.39 -3.87
CA LYS A 16 -12.37 -22.46 -4.53
C LYS A 16 -12.52 -21.40 -5.62
N LEU A 17 -12.18 -20.13 -5.31
CA LEU A 17 -12.25 -19.05 -6.29
C LEU A 17 -11.32 -19.30 -7.49
N TYR A 18 -10.13 -19.85 -7.25
CA TYR A 18 -9.20 -20.24 -8.30
C TYR A 18 -9.76 -21.38 -9.17
N ALA A 19 -10.32 -22.42 -8.55
CA ALA A 19 -10.94 -23.55 -9.27
C ALA A 19 -12.16 -23.12 -10.11
N GLU A 20 -12.91 -22.13 -9.63
CA GLU A 20 -14.04 -21.50 -10.35
C GLU A 20 -13.59 -20.45 -11.39
N LYS A 21 -12.27 -20.24 -11.57
CA LYS A 21 -11.68 -19.26 -12.49
C LYS A 21 -12.06 -17.80 -12.20
N LEU A 22 -12.38 -17.50 -10.95
CA LEU A 22 -12.66 -16.15 -10.46
C LEU A 22 -11.36 -15.39 -10.10
N ILE A 23 -10.23 -16.11 -10.02
CA ILE A 23 -8.89 -15.55 -9.87
C ILE A 23 -8.10 -15.91 -11.14
N PRO A 24 -7.34 -14.97 -11.75
CA PRO A 24 -6.49 -15.26 -12.90
C PRO A 24 -5.53 -16.42 -12.62
N GLU A 25 -5.34 -17.32 -13.59
CA GLU A 25 -4.47 -18.50 -13.42
C GLU A 25 -3.01 -18.12 -13.12
N ASP A 26 -2.57 -16.96 -13.63
CA ASP A 26 -1.25 -16.39 -13.44
C ASP A 26 -1.15 -15.40 -12.26
N PHE A 27 -2.14 -15.38 -11.35
CA PHE A 27 -2.22 -14.39 -10.25
C PHE A 27 -0.92 -14.21 -9.46
N SER A 28 -0.15 -15.29 -9.28
CA SER A 28 1.09 -15.28 -8.49
C SER A 28 2.22 -14.44 -9.10
N ILE A 29 2.13 -14.11 -10.39
CA ILE A 29 3.14 -13.31 -11.12
C ILE A 29 2.58 -11.98 -11.64
N LEU A 30 1.29 -11.70 -11.42
CA LEU A 30 0.69 -10.42 -11.79
C LEU A 30 1.30 -9.28 -10.98
N LYS A 31 1.66 -8.21 -11.69
CA LYS A 31 2.04 -6.92 -11.09
C LYS A 31 0.79 -6.11 -10.78
N GLN A 32 0.87 -5.25 -9.77
CA GLN A 32 -0.21 -4.32 -9.43
C GLN A 32 -0.69 -3.46 -10.61
N THR A 33 0.22 -3.07 -11.51
CA THR A 33 -0.17 -2.32 -12.72
C THR A 33 -1.07 -3.16 -13.63
N GLN A 34 -0.83 -4.47 -13.73
CA GLN A 34 -1.65 -5.37 -14.55
C GLN A 34 -3.03 -5.58 -13.93
N THR A 35 -3.15 -5.67 -12.60
CA THR A 35 -4.46 -5.78 -11.93
C THR A 35 -5.25 -4.48 -12.08
N LEU A 36 -4.59 -3.33 -11.96
CA LEU A 36 -5.21 -2.02 -12.22
C LEU A 36 -5.70 -1.89 -13.67
N ASP A 37 -4.91 -2.36 -14.65
CA ASP A 37 -5.31 -2.36 -16.06
C ASP A 37 -6.50 -3.29 -16.32
N MET A 38 -6.58 -4.43 -15.63
CA MET A 38 -7.76 -5.31 -15.68
C MET A 38 -9.01 -4.62 -15.12
N MET A 39 -8.90 -3.88 -14.01
CA MET A 39 -10.00 -3.10 -13.43
C MET A 39 -10.48 -2.02 -14.39
N LYS A 40 -9.56 -1.24 -14.98
CA LYS A 40 -9.85 -0.20 -15.98
C LYS A 40 -10.55 -0.75 -17.22
N ALA A 41 -10.18 -1.96 -17.63
CA ALA A 41 -10.78 -2.65 -18.78
C ALA A 41 -12.13 -3.31 -18.48
N GLY A 42 -12.68 -3.14 -17.27
CA GLY A 42 -13.96 -3.75 -16.86
C GLY A 42 -13.90 -5.26 -16.67
N LYS A 43 -12.70 -5.82 -16.52
CA LYS A 43 -12.47 -7.26 -16.37
C LYS A 43 -12.21 -7.69 -14.92
N GLY A 44 -12.00 -6.74 -14.02
CA GLY A 44 -11.82 -6.98 -12.59
C GLY A 44 -13.05 -6.61 -11.78
N GLY A 45 -13.35 -7.41 -10.76
CA GLY A 45 -14.46 -7.14 -9.81
C GLY A 45 -14.00 -6.45 -8.52
N VAL A 46 -12.86 -6.86 -7.97
CA VAL A 46 -12.29 -6.35 -6.71
C VAL A 46 -10.77 -6.31 -6.84
N ASP A 47 -10.15 -5.24 -6.36
CA ASP A 47 -8.69 -5.11 -6.26
C ASP A 47 -8.29 -4.48 -4.91
N ALA A 48 -7.04 -4.68 -4.48
CA ALA A 48 -6.46 -4.15 -3.26
C ALA A 48 -5.45 -3.05 -3.60
N VAL A 49 -5.96 -1.85 -3.86
CA VAL A 49 -5.17 -0.68 -4.28
C VAL A 49 -5.44 0.55 -3.42
N PRO A 50 -4.52 1.55 -3.43
CA PRO A 50 -4.78 2.86 -2.85
C PRO A 50 -6.06 3.49 -3.41
N MET A 51 -6.78 4.25 -2.55
CA MET A 51 -8.13 4.75 -2.88
C MET A 51 -8.15 5.72 -4.07
N ASP A 52 -7.08 6.46 -4.31
CA ASP A 52 -6.92 7.33 -5.47
C ASP A 52 -6.93 6.56 -6.80
N GLN A 53 -6.55 5.28 -6.79
CA GLN A 53 -6.64 4.41 -7.97
C GLN A 53 -8.07 3.94 -8.27
N ALA A 54 -8.97 3.95 -7.29
CA ALA A 54 -10.39 3.66 -7.53
C ALA A 54 -11.02 4.72 -8.45
N TRP A 55 -10.61 5.99 -8.31
CA TRP A 55 -10.99 7.04 -9.26
C TRP A 55 -10.39 6.78 -10.65
N GLU A 56 -9.11 6.40 -10.71
CA GLU A 56 -8.44 6.11 -11.99
C GLU A 56 -9.17 5.02 -12.80
N SER A 57 -9.61 3.94 -12.14
CA SER A 57 -10.44 2.92 -12.77
C SER A 57 -11.84 3.42 -13.10
N THR A 58 -12.49 4.16 -12.19
CA THR A 58 -13.83 4.74 -12.42
C THR A 58 -13.85 5.65 -13.64
N ALA A 59 -12.90 6.56 -13.76
CA ALA A 59 -12.80 7.51 -14.86
C ALA A 59 -12.63 6.81 -16.21
N GLU A 60 -11.83 5.73 -16.27
CA GLU A 60 -11.66 4.95 -17.49
C GLU A 60 -12.94 4.19 -17.86
N LEU A 61 -13.57 3.53 -16.89
CA LEU A 61 -14.82 2.78 -17.11
C LEU A 61 -15.96 3.67 -17.58
N ARG A 62 -16.07 4.89 -17.03
CA ARG A 62 -17.12 5.86 -17.41
C ARG A 62 -17.06 6.31 -18.87
N LYS A 63 -15.94 6.12 -19.57
CA LYS A 63 -15.86 6.37 -21.03
C LYS A 63 -16.75 5.42 -21.84
N GLN A 64 -17.04 4.23 -21.30
CA GLN A 64 -17.85 3.19 -21.95
C GLN A 64 -19.17 2.95 -21.20
N THR A 65 -19.16 3.11 -19.88
CA THR A 65 -20.30 2.84 -18.98
C THR A 65 -20.45 4.04 -18.03
N PRO A 66 -21.17 5.10 -18.43
CA PRO A 66 -21.19 6.39 -17.72
C PRO A 66 -21.54 6.32 -16.23
N GLU A 67 -22.30 5.32 -15.82
CA GLU A 67 -22.72 5.05 -14.44
C GLU A 67 -21.74 4.19 -13.63
N ALA A 68 -20.66 3.70 -14.25
CA ALA A 68 -19.67 2.87 -13.58
C ALA A 68 -19.02 3.60 -12.40
N TYR A 69 -18.82 2.87 -11.31
CA TYR A 69 -18.15 3.36 -10.13
C TYR A 69 -17.43 2.21 -9.41
N VAL A 70 -16.12 2.34 -9.25
CA VAL A 70 -15.33 1.42 -8.43
C VAL A 70 -15.43 1.91 -6.99
N MET A 71 -16.28 1.26 -6.19
CA MET A 71 -16.55 1.67 -4.82
C MET A 71 -15.42 1.23 -3.87
N PRO A 72 -14.70 2.17 -3.22
CA PRO A 72 -13.79 1.81 -2.15
C PRO A 72 -14.56 1.28 -0.94
N LEU A 73 -14.11 0.16 -0.37
CA LEU A 73 -14.76 -0.47 0.78
C LEU A 73 -14.29 0.17 2.09
N VAL A 74 -15.25 0.41 3.00
CA VAL A 74 -14.94 0.91 4.36
C VAL A 74 -14.22 -0.17 5.16
N SER A 75 -14.81 -1.34 5.30
CA SER A 75 -14.18 -2.50 5.93
C SER A 75 -14.90 -3.78 5.49
N LEU A 76 -14.17 -4.89 5.43
CA LEU A 76 -14.75 -6.21 5.15
C LEU A 76 -15.14 -6.98 6.44
N ASN A 77 -14.51 -6.67 7.57
CA ASN A 77 -14.65 -7.46 8.80
C ASN A 77 -14.56 -6.60 10.09
N GLY A 78 -14.86 -5.30 10.00
CA GLY A 78 -14.72 -4.37 11.11
C GLY A 78 -13.28 -3.95 11.41
N THR A 79 -12.33 -4.26 10.54
CA THR A 79 -10.95 -3.75 10.60
C THR A 79 -10.47 -3.28 9.22
N THR A 80 -9.54 -2.33 9.22
CA THR A 80 -8.79 -1.89 8.04
C THR A 80 -7.31 -1.80 8.41
N VAL A 81 -6.43 -2.28 7.54
CA VAL A 81 -4.99 -2.04 7.71
C VAL A 81 -4.71 -0.60 7.33
N THR A 82 -3.94 0.09 8.16
CA THR A 82 -3.43 1.44 7.89
C THR A 82 -1.91 1.42 7.85
N ASP A 83 -1.35 2.24 6.96
CA ASP A 83 0.10 2.37 6.81
C ASP A 83 0.68 3.26 7.92
N PRO A 84 1.96 3.07 8.31
CA PRO A 84 2.64 3.92 9.29
C PRO A 84 2.86 5.38 8.84
N GLY A 85 2.44 5.74 7.62
CA GLY A 85 2.67 7.07 7.04
C GLY A 85 4.05 7.28 6.41
N SER A 86 4.81 6.20 6.19
CA SER A 86 6.12 6.24 5.53
C SER A 86 6.21 5.19 4.42
N PHE A 87 6.75 5.57 3.26
CA PHE A 87 7.06 4.65 2.17
C PHE A 87 8.54 4.72 1.81
N GLY A 88 9.34 3.83 2.40
CA GLY A 88 10.80 3.84 2.26
C GLY A 88 11.49 4.86 3.17
N MET A 89 12.78 5.09 2.93
CA MET A 89 13.60 6.02 3.70
C MET A 89 14.74 6.58 2.84
N PHE A 90 15.12 7.84 3.08
CA PHE A 90 16.36 8.40 2.56
C PHE A 90 17.46 8.26 3.61
N MET A 91 18.62 7.76 3.20
CA MET A 91 19.79 7.60 4.08
C MET A 91 20.96 8.43 3.56
N ILE A 92 21.63 9.14 4.47
CA ILE A 92 22.84 9.89 4.15
C ILE A 92 24.06 9.00 4.45
N PRO A 93 24.90 8.66 3.46
CA PRO A 93 26.10 7.85 3.71
C PRO A 93 27.06 8.52 4.67
N LYS A 94 27.65 7.75 5.59
CA LYS A 94 28.62 8.25 6.59
C LYS A 94 29.84 8.99 6.01
N LYS A 95 30.18 8.74 4.74
CA LYS A 95 31.28 9.42 4.02
C LYS A 95 30.97 10.87 3.62
N VAL A 96 29.72 11.32 3.73
CA VAL A 96 29.34 12.70 3.40
C VAL A 96 29.87 13.63 4.50
N SER A 97 30.54 14.71 4.12
CA SER A 97 31.08 15.68 5.08
C SER A 97 29.96 16.38 5.85
N GLU A 98 30.23 16.76 7.11
CA GLU A 98 29.24 17.45 7.97
C GLU A 98 28.66 18.70 7.29
N ALA A 99 29.51 19.49 6.61
CA ALA A 99 29.07 20.67 5.87
C ALA A 99 28.03 20.32 4.79
N LYS A 100 28.22 19.20 4.07
CA LYS A 100 27.27 18.73 3.06
C LYS A 100 26.02 18.11 3.70
N VAL A 101 26.14 17.45 4.84
CA VAL A 101 24.97 16.99 5.63
C VAL A 101 24.08 18.18 5.98
N LYS A 102 24.65 19.28 6.50
CA LYS A 102 23.89 20.50 6.81
C LYS A 102 23.15 21.05 5.59
N LYS A 103 23.80 21.09 4.41
CA LYS A 103 23.15 21.50 3.16
C LYS A 103 22.05 20.55 2.69
N ILE A 104 22.22 19.24 2.86
CA ILE A 104 21.15 18.26 2.59
C ILE A 104 19.97 18.52 3.53
N MET A 105 20.22 18.75 4.81
CA MET A 105 19.15 19.01 5.78
C MET A 105 18.41 20.33 5.49
N GLU A 106 19.12 21.40 5.12
CA GLU A 106 18.50 22.66 4.65
C GLU A 106 17.58 22.42 3.43
N PHE A 107 18.00 21.57 2.48
CA PHE A 107 17.18 21.22 1.31
C PHE A 107 15.95 20.39 1.68
N MET A 108 16.10 19.43 2.59
CA MET A 108 14.98 18.62 3.09
C MET A 108 13.97 19.47 3.87
N ASP A 109 14.46 20.42 4.67
CA ASP A 109 13.64 21.36 5.44
C ASP A 109 12.83 22.28 4.51
N PHE A 110 13.48 22.87 3.49
CA PHE A 110 12.78 23.64 2.46
C PHE A 110 11.71 22.81 1.76
N GLY A 111 12.04 21.58 1.34
CA GLY A 111 11.08 20.70 0.69
C GLY A 111 9.89 20.30 1.58
N ALA A 112 10.07 20.25 2.90
CA ALA A 112 8.99 19.99 3.85
C ALA A 112 8.09 21.21 4.12
N SER A 113 8.52 22.43 3.73
CA SER A 113 7.67 23.63 3.79
C SER A 113 6.50 23.57 2.79
N ASP A 114 5.48 24.40 2.99
CA ASP A 114 4.35 24.49 2.05
C ASP A 114 4.82 24.88 0.64
N GLU A 115 5.75 25.83 0.53
CA GLU A 115 6.30 26.28 -0.76
C GLU A 115 7.08 25.16 -1.45
N GLY A 116 8.00 24.50 -0.74
CA GLY A 116 8.83 23.44 -1.30
C GLY A 116 8.01 22.20 -1.68
N SER A 117 7.04 21.82 -0.85
CA SER A 117 6.13 20.71 -1.12
C SER A 117 5.24 21.03 -2.32
N ASP A 118 4.69 22.24 -2.40
CA ASP A 118 3.85 22.66 -3.53
C ASP A 118 4.64 22.69 -4.84
N LEU A 119 5.86 23.22 -4.80
CA LEU A 119 6.75 23.24 -5.97
C LEU A 119 7.07 21.82 -6.45
N ALA A 120 7.36 20.89 -5.55
CA ALA A 120 7.69 19.51 -5.89
C ALA A 120 6.50 18.70 -6.42
N ASN A 121 5.28 18.96 -5.92
CA ASN A 121 4.09 18.21 -6.26
C ASN A 121 3.32 18.80 -7.47
N TYR A 122 3.32 20.13 -7.61
CA TYR A 122 2.47 20.84 -8.57
C TYR A 122 3.24 21.81 -9.47
N GLY A 123 4.46 22.22 -9.10
CA GLY A 123 5.25 23.16 -9.87
C GLY A 123 4.86 24.62 -9.63
N PHE A 124 4.84 25.42 -10.69
CA PHE A 124 4.57 26.85 -10.62
C PHE A 124 3.11 27.13 -10.97
N LYS A 125 2.45 27.98 -10.18
CA LYS A 125 1.09 28.45 -10.47
C LYS A 125 1.04 29.11 -11.85
N ASP A 126 -0.04 28.88 -12.57
CA ASP A 126 -0.34 29.36 -13.93
C ASP A 126 0.59 28.83 -15.04
N ILE A 127 1.65 28.09 -14.71
CA ILE A 127 2.48 27.33 -15.66
C ILE A 127 2.10 25.86 -15.59
N HIS A 128 2.27 25.24 -14.42
CA HIS A 128 2.11 23.81 -14.20
C HIS A 128 0.75 23.46 -13.58
N PHE A 129 0.12 24.38 -12.84
CA PHE A 129 -1.22 24.14 -12.30
C PHE A 129 -2.06 25.41 -12.24
N THR A 130 -3.38 25.22 -12.22
CA THR A 130 -4.37 26.26 -11.89
C THR A 130 -5.18 25.83 -10.68
N GLU A 131 -5.83 26.76 -9.99
CA GLU A 131 -6.73 26.46 -8.88
C GLU A 131 -8.18 26.42 -9.38
N GLN A 132 -8.86 25.30 -9.18
CA GLN A 132 -10.27 25.11 -9.54
C GLN A 132 -10.96 24.32 -8.42
N ASP A 133 -12.04 24.85 -7.86
CA ASP A 133 -12.82 24.22 -6.79
C ASP A 133 -11.98 23.80 -5.56
N GLY A 134 -10.92 24.55 -5.26
CA GLY A 134 -9.98 24.25 -4.17
C GLY A 134 -8.92 23.19 -4.52
N PHE A 135 -8.90 22.68 -5.75
CA PHE A 135 -7.89 21.75 -6.24
C PHE A 135 -6.83 22.45 -7.08
N LYS A 136 -5.59 21.98 -6.95
CA LYS A 136 -4.51 22.29 -7.89
C LYS A 136 -4.61 21.35 -9.09
N VAL A 137 -5.16 21.86 -10.19
CA VAL A 137 -5.40 21.10 -11.42
C VAL A 137 -4.19 21.25 -12.34
N PRO A 138 -3.51 20.15 -12.72
CA PRO A 138 -2.34 20.20 -13.58
C PRO A 138 -2.69 20.68 -14.99
N THR A 139 -1.83 21.50 -15.58
CA THR A 139 -1.90 21.93 -16.98
C THR A 139 -1.26 20.90 -17.91
N GLU A 140 -1.37 21.08 -19.23
CA GLU A 140 -0.61 20.27 -20.19
C GLU A 140 0.92 20.47 -20.04
N GLN A 141 1.36 21.67 -19.64
CA GLN A 141 2.78 21.93 -19.42
C GLN A 141 3.34 21.09 -18.28
N ALA A 142 2.58 20.86 -17.19
CA ALA A 142 3.01 19.95 -16.13
C ALA A 142 3.26 18.52 -16.64
N LYS A 143 2.48 18.04 -17.63
CA LYS A 143 2.72 16.72 -18.23
C LYS A 143 4.02 16.74 -19.06
N THR A 144 4.23 17.77 -19.85
CA THR A 144 5.44 17.94 -20.68
C THR A 144 6.70 17.97 -19.81
N ASP A 145 6.67 18.73 -18.71
CA ASP A 145 7.81 18.90 -17.81
C ASP A 145 7.87 17.82 -16.71
N ASN A 146 6.97 16.83 -16.77
CA ASN A 146 6.85 15.73 -15.81
C ASN A 146 6.73 16.19 -14.34
N VAL A 147 5.99 17.27 -14.12
CA VAL A 147 5.66 17.79 -12.79
C VAL A 147 4.47 17.02 -12.22
N SER A 148 4.74 16.20 -11.20
CA SER A 148 3.72 15.41 -10.53
C SER A 148 4.18 14.93 -9.15
N GLN A 149 3.21 14.47 -8.35
CA GLN A 149 3.48 13.79 -7.09
C GLN A 149 4.37 12.53 -7.26
N GLN A 150 4.28 11.85 -8.41
CA GLN A 150 5.08 10.66 -8.71
C GLN A 150 6.52 10.99 -9.15
N ALA A 151 6.80 12.24 -9.51
CA ALA A 151 8.14 12.70 -9.86
C ALA A 151 8.90 13.14 -8.58
N MET A 152 8.97 14.44 -8.32
CA MET A 152 9.68 14.98 -7.14
C MET A 152 8.83 14.96 -5.87
N GLY A 153 7.50 14.88 -6.00
CA GLY A 153 6.58 14.94 -4.86
C GLY A 153 6.86 13.88 -3.79
N GLN A 154 7.27 12.65 -4.17
CA GLN A 154 7.58 11.56 -3.22
C GLN A 154 8.68 11.91 -2.20
N ILE A 155 9.57 12.85 -2.53
CA ILE A 155 10.64 13.31 -1.62
C ILE A 155 10.08 14.30 -0.59
N PHE A 156 9.10 15.11 -1.01
CA PHE A 156 8.60 16.29 -0.30
C PHE A 156 7.07 16.22 -0.12
N LEU A 157 6.60 15.09 0.38
CA LEU A 157 5.20 14.91 0.75
C LEU A 157 4.95 15.52 2.13
N LYS A 158 3.94 16.40 2.20
CA LYS A 158 3.34 16.78 3.47
C LYS A 158 2.24 15.81 3.86
N PHE A 159 1.98 15.69 5.16
CA PHE A 159 0.83 14.94 5.64
C PHE A 159 -0.45 15.67 5.21
N ASP A 160 -1.26 14.98 4.41
CA ASP A 160 -2.62 15.39 4.09
C ASP A 160 -3.53 14.17 4.25
N LYS A 161 -4.46 14.27 5.20
CA LYS A 161 -5.44 13.22 5.51
C LYS A 161 -6.23 12.79 4.27
N TYR A 162 -6.53 13.72 3.37
CA TYR A 162 -7.34 13.49 2.16
C TYR A 162 -6.49 13.36 0.89
N GLN A 163 -5.17 13.22 1.00
CA GLN A 163 -4.27 13.05 -0.14
C GLN A 163 -4.73 11.92 -1.06
N LYS A 164 -5.18 10.80 -0.47
CA LYS A 164 -5.66 9.61 -1.20
C LYS A 164 -7.12 9.70 -1.64
N ALA A 165 -7.84 10.77 -1.30
CA ALA A 165 -9.14 11.09 -1.91
C ALA A 165 -8.97 11.75 -3.29
N PHE A 166 -7.84 12.42 -3.51
CA PHE A 166 -7.59 13.18 -4.71
C PHE A 166 -6.82 12.38 -5.77
N LYS A 167 -7.22 12.59 -7.02
CA LYS A 167 -6.47 12.22 -8.22
C LYS A 167 -6.81 13.25 -9.28
N ALA A 168 -5.85 13.63 -10.12
CA ALA A 168 -6.08 14.63 -11.15
C ALA A 168 -7.31 14.28 -12.00
N GLY A 169 -8.21 15.26 -12.19
CA GLY A 169 -9.45 15.10 -12.95
C GLY A 169 -10.63 14.50 -12.17
N ILE A 170 -10.52 14.27 -10.87
CA ILE A 170 -11.66 13.84 -10.03
C ILE A 170 -12.68 14.97 -9.87
N PRO A 171 -13.99 14.74 -10.15
CA PRO A 171 -15.05 15.66 -9.82
C PRO A 171 -15.16 15.88 -8.31
N LYS A 172 -15.59 17.08 -7.91
CA LYS A 172 -15.78 17.44 -6.50
C LYS A 172 -16.67 16.45 -5.75
N GLU A 173 -17.73 15.95 -6.38
CA GLU A 173 -18.63 14.97 -5.76
C GLU A 173 -17.93 13.63 -5.43
N ASP A 174 -17.16 13.09 -6.38
CA ASP A 174 -16.43 11.83 -6.17
C ASP A 174 -15.31 12.02 -5.13
N TYR A 175 -14.63 13.18 -5.13
CA TYR A 175 -13.68 13.54 -4.08
C TYR A 175 -14.35 13.60 -2.69
N ASP A 176 -15.50 14.28 -2.57
CA ASP A 176 -16.22 14.40 -1.29
C ASP A 176 -16.70 13.03 -0.79
N ARG A 177 -17.11 12.16 -1.72
CA ARG A 177 -17.44 10.76 -1.43
C ARG A 177 -16.22 10.01 -0.90
N HIS A 178 -15.07 10.12 -1.57
CA HIS A 178 -13.81 9.52 -1.14
C HIS A 178 -13.35 10.04 0.23
N ALA A 179 -13.44 11.34 0.49
CA ALA A 179 -13.10 11.95 1.78
C ALA A 179 -13.95 11.38 2.92
N LYS A 180 -15.27 11.27 2.72
CA LYS A 180 -16.19 10.63 3.68
C LYS A 180 -15.82 9.16 3.92
N ILE A 181 -15.46 8.42 2.87
CA ILE A 181 -15.01 7.04 3.00
C ILE A 181 -13.72 6.97 3.84
N ILE A 182 -12.73 7.85 3.64
CA ILE A 182 -11.54 7.90 4.50
C ILE A 182 -11.92 8.12 5.97
N ASP A 183 -12.84 9.05 6.23
CA ASP A 183 -13.29 9.37 7.59
C ASP A 183 -13.92 8.14 8.26
N GLU A 184 -14.77 7.41 7.55
CA GLU A 184 -15.37 6.16 8.04
C GLU A 184 -14.34 5.04 8.20
N ARG A 185 -13.41 4.88 7.24
CA ARG A 185 -12.34 3.86 7.27
C ARG A 185 -11.43 4.03 8.48
N THR A 186 -11.15 5.27 8.87
CA THR A 186 -10.27 5.59 10.00
C THR A 186 -10.79 5.03 11.33
N LYS A 187 -12.12 4.89 11.49
CA LYS A 187 -12.73 4.31 12.69
C LYS A 187 -12.42 2.82 12.87
N TYR A 188 -12.03 2.14 11.79
CA TYR A 188 -11.69 0.72 11.77
C TYR A 188 -10.19 0.46 11.62
N ALA A 189 -9.38 1.52 11.62
CA ALA A 189 -7.95 1.43 11.35
C ALA A 189 -7.21 0.68 12.48
N VAL A 190 -6.48 -0.36 12.09
CA VAL A 190 -5.57 -1.11 12.95
C VAL A 190 -4.18 -0.97 12.38
N LEU A 191 -3.29 -0.36 13.15
CA LEU A 191 -1.86 -0.27 12.82
C LEU A 191 -1.18 -1.61 13.08
N ASP A 192 -0.22 -1.98 12.23
CA ASP A 192 0.56 -3.20 12.44
C ASP A 192 1.37 -3.09 13.76
N PRO A 193 1.12 -3.97 14.74
CA PRO A 193 1.80 -3.91 16.04
C PRO A 193 3.31 -4.20 15.95
N SER A 194 3.79 -4.76 14.83
CA SER A 194 5.21 -5.02 14.59
C SER A 194 6.01 -3.78 14.15
N ILE A 195 5.34 -2.67 13.84
CA ILE A 195 6.04 -1.43 13.47
C ILE A 195 6.90 -0.96 14.65
N GLY A 196 8.19 -0.73 14.40
CA GLY A 196 9.16 -0.31 15.43
C GLY A 196 9.48 -1.39 16.47
N VAL A 197 9.27 -2.67 16.13
CA VAL A 197 9.71 -3.82 16.91
C VAL A 197 10.99 -4.38 16.27
N ASP A 198 12.03 -4.51 17.07
CA ASP A 198 13.36 -4.97 16.65
C ASP A 198 13.56 -6.47 16.91
N SER A 199 14.18 -7.17 15.95
CA SER A 199 14.65 -8.56 16.11
C SER A 199 15.76 -8.88 15.11
N ASP A 200 16.92 -9.26 15.63
CA ASP A 200 18.08 -9.68 14.83
C ASP A 200 17.80 -11.04 14.16
N ALA A 201 17.11 -11.95 14.87
CA ALA A 201 16.68 -13.22 14.31
C ALA A 201 15.70 -13.01 13.15
N TRP A 202 14.81 -12.02 13.24
CA TRP A 202 13.90 -11.69 12.14
C TRP A 202 14.68 -11.21 10.92
N ILE A 203 15.60 -10.25 11.10
CA ILE A 203 16.44 -9.72 10.00
C ILE A 203 17.20 -10.87 9.32
N LYS A 204 17.73 -11.81 10.11
CA LYS A 204 18.56 -12.90 9.62
C LYS A 204 17.76 -14.03 8.94
N TYR A 205 16.68 -14.49 9.56
CA TYR A 205 16.02 -15.74 9.17
C TYR A 205 14.66 -15.55 8.48
N TRP A 206 13.97 -14.42 8.72
CA TRP A 206 12.64 -14.19 8.16
C TRP A 206 12.55 -14.26 6.64
N PRO A 207 13.53 -13.78 5.83
CA PRO A 207 13.45 -13.87 4.38
C PRO A 207 13.22 -15.30 3.86
N GLU A 208 13.85 -16.30 4.49
CA GLU A 208 13.67 -17.71 4.13
C GLU A 208 12.27 -18.22 4.51
N TYR A 209 11.82 -17.93 5.74
CA TYR A 209 10.47 -18.31 6.19
C TYR A 209 9.39 -17.67 5.34
N GLN A 210 9.55 -16.40 4.99
CA GLN A 210 8.61 -15.70 4.13
C GLN A 210 8.48 -16.39 2.77
N LYS A 211 9.60 -16.81 2.15
CA LYS A 211 9.57 -17.56 0.90
C LYS A 211 8.82 -18.88 1.05
N LYS A 212 9.12 -19.68 2.09
CA LYS A 212 8.45 -20.97 2.35
C LYS A 212 6.94 -20.78 2.57
N ILE A 213 6.56 -19.77 3.35
CA ILE A 213 5.15 -19.46 3.64
C ILE A 213 4.42 -19.03 2.36
N ILE A 214 5.01 -18.17 1.53
CA ILE A 214 4.40 -17.74 0.26
C ILE A 214 4.24 -18.93 -0.68
N ASP A 215 5.28 -19.76 -0.85
CA ASP A 215 5.23 -20.96 -1.70
C ASP A 215 4.11 -21.92 -1.27
N MET A 216 4.03 -22.23 0.03
CA MET A 216 2.96 -23.06 0.58
C MET A 216 1.57 -22.45 0.31
N LYS A 217 1.39 -21.14 0.52
CA LYS A 217 0.11 -20.46 0.25
C LYS A 217 -0.28 -20.51 -1.23
N VAL A 218 0.67 -20.27 -2.14
CA VAL A 218 0.41 -20.36 -3.58
C VAL A 218 0.01 -21.79 -3.94
N LYS A 219 0.75 -22.79 -3.47
CA LYS A 219 0.43 -24.21 -3.71
C LYS A 219 -0.94 -24.62 -3.18
N MET A 220 -1.33 -24.13 -2.00
CA MET A 220 -2.68 -24.30 -1.45
C MET A 220 -3.74 -23.70 -2.38
N ILE A 221 -3.54 -22.46 -2.85
CA ILE A 221 -4.49 -21.78 -3.74
C ILE A 221 -4.64 -22.53 -5.08
N VAL A 222 -3.54 -23.01 -5.68
CA VAL A 222 -3.59 -23.75 -6.96
C VAL A 222 -3.92 -25.24 -6.80
N GLY A 223 -4.25 -25.71 -5.60
CA GLY A 223 -4.64 -27.10 -5.33
C GLY A 223 -3.51 -28.12 -5.43
N LYS A 224 -2.24 -27.67 -5.32
CA LYS A 224 -1.05 -28.54 -5.30
C LYS A 224 -0.68 -29.04 -3.90
N GLU A 225 -1.29 -28.47 -2.86
CA GLU A 225 -1.12 -28.84 -1.45
C GLU A 225 -2.49 -28.93 -0.78
N THR A 226 -2.58 -29.65 0.35
CA THR A 226 -3.84 -29.91 1.05
C THR A 226 -3.90 -29.19 2.40
N SER A 227 -5.11 -29.11 2.96
CA SER A 227 -5.33 -28.57 4.31
C SER A 227 -4.45 -29.28 5.36
N GLU A 228 -4.30 -30.59 5.25
CA GLU A 228 -3.49 -31.41 6.16
C GLU A 228 -1.98 -31.16 5.98
N SER A 229 -1.51 -30.91 4.75
CA SER A 229 -0.10 -30.55 4.54
C SER A 229 0.21 -29.15 5.05
N TYR A 230 -0.74 -28.23 4.94
CA TYR A 230 -0.65 -26.91 5.58
C TYR A 230 -0.57 -27.01 7.10
N ASP A 231 -1.39 -27.85 7.74
CA ASP A 231 -1.35 -28.05 9.19
C ASP A 231 0.02 -28.56 9.66
N LYS A 232 0.56 -29.58 8.97
CA LYS A 232 1.92 -30.09 9.23
C LYS A 232 2.99 -29.02 9.05
N PHE A 233 2.86 -28.20 8.00
CA PHE A 233 3.79 -27.09 7.76
C PHE A 233 3.75 -26.06 8.90
N VAL A 234 2.57 -25.72 9.40
CA VAL A 234 2.43 -24.82 10.56
C VAL A 234 3.04 -25.43 11.82
N GLU A 235 2.84 -26.72 12.08
CA GLU A 235 3.44 -27.43 13.22
C GLU A 235 4.98 -27.45 13.15
N GLN A 236 5.53 -27.67 11.95
CA GLN A 236 6.97 -27.60 11.72
C GLN A 236 7.52 -26.20 12.01
N LEU A 237 6.87 -25.14 11.52
CA LEU A 237 7.28 -23.76 11.81
C LEU A 237 7.22 -23.45 13.31
N LYS A 238 6.17 -23.89 14.00
CA LYS A 238 6.04 -23.70 15.47
C LYS A 238 7.10 -24.46 16.27
N SER A 239 7.64 -25.54 15.72
CA SER A 239 8.67 -26.35 16.37
C SER A 239 10.10 -25.90 16.02
N ASP A 240 10.23 -25.00 15.04
CA ASP A 240 11.52 -24.50 14.58
C ASP A 240 12.12 -23.51 15.60
N ALA A 241 13.36 -23.77 16.02
CA ALA A 241 14.05 -22.98 17.03
C ALA A 241 14.31 -21.54 16.59
N ASN A 242 14.69 -21.31 15.33
CA ASN A 242 14.93 -19.96 14.81
C ASN A 242 13.62 -19.19 14.66
N PHE A 243 12.54 -19.87 14.24
CA PHE A 243 11.21 -19.25 14.18
C PHE A 243 10.70 -18.85 15.57
N ASN A 244 10.92 -19.71 16.57
CA ASN A 244 10.59 -19.40 17.96
C ASN A 244 11.47 -18.27 18.53
N GLN A 245 12.75 -18.20 18.15
CA GLN A 245 13.62 -17.08 18.50
C GLN A 245 13.08 -15.75 17.95
N ILE A 246 12.63 -15.71 16.69
CA ILE A 246 11.97 -14.53 16.10
C ILE A 246 10.78 -14.10 16.97
N ILE A 247 9.90 -15.04 17.31
CA ILE A 247 8.70 -14.76 18.13
C ILE A 247 9.10 -14.18 19.49
N GLN A 248 10.10 -14.78 20.15
CA GLN A 248 10.58 -14.34 21.44
C GLN A 248 11.12 -12.90 21.38
N GLU A 249 12.08 -12.64 20.49
CA GLU A 249 12.70 -11.32 20.34
C GLU A 249 11.67 -10.24 19.99
N MET A 250 10.75 -10.53 19.06
CA MET A 250 9.68 -9.59 18.70
C MET A 250 8.75 -9.30 19.88
N ASN A 251 8.40 -10.30 20.69
CA ASN A 251 7.55 -10.10 21.87
C ASN A 251 8.26 -9.30 22.96
N GLU A 252 9.55 -9.54 23.18
CA GLU A 252 10.37 -8.79 24.14
C GLU A 252 10.50 -7.32 23.71
N SER A 253 10.82 -7.08 22.44
CA SER A 253 10.92 -5.73 21.89
C SER A 253 9.57 -5.00 21.89
N TYR A 254 8.47 -5.69 21.55
CA TYR A 254 7.11 -5.15 21.67
C TYR A 254 6.76 -4.75 23.11
N LYS A 255 7.09 -5.58 24.10
CA LYS A 255 6.86 -5.25 25.52
C LYS A 255 7.69 -4.04 25.95
N LYS A 256 8.95 -3.97 25.55
CA LYS A 256 9.83 -2.83 25.86
C LYS A 256 9.35 -1.53 25.23
N LYS A 257 8.74 -1.59 24.05
CA LYS A 257 8.17 -0.43 23.36
C LYS A 257 6.92 0.11 24.06
N ASN A 258 6.08 -0.76 24.63
CA ASN A 258 4.73 -0.42 25.09
C ASN A 258 4.53 -0.49 26.63
N GLY A 259 5.55 -0.90 27.38
CA GLY A 259 5.56 -0.90 28.85
C GLY A 259 6.47 0.18 29.39
#